data_AF-S8CV57-F1
#
_entry.id   AF-S8CV57-F1
#
_cell.length_a   1.000
_cell.length_b   1.000
_cell.length_c   1.000
_cell.angle_alpha   90.00
_cell.angle_beta   90.00
_cell.angle_gamma   90.00
#
_symmetry.space_group_name_H-M   'P 1'
#
loop_
_entity.id
_entity.type
_entity.pdbx_description
1 polymer ?
#
loop_
_entity_poly.entity_id
_entity_poly.type
_entity_poly.pdbx_seq_one_letter_code
_entity_poly.pdbx_strand_id
1 'polypeptide(L)'
;SPPEKEGRFSVSDLVWGKVRSHPWWPGQIFDPADASDDAVKYYKKDSFLVAYFGDQTFAWNDSSVLKPFRSCFAEMLKQSNSDAFRNAVSCALEEVSRRVAFGLSCSCTSSRDGHSKIRTQVVKNSGIREDSSRRSSGSDKSSRASHFEPAELVRYLRGLAPRSSYGADQLDLAIARAQLSAYSLFKGDRP
;
A
#
# COMPACT_ATOMS: atom_id res chain seq x y z
N SER A 1 -2.64 -3.93 13.10
CA SER A 1 -3.35 -2.94 12.25
C SER A 1 -4.82 -2.95 12.60
N PRO A 2 -5.53 -1.80 12.56
CA PRO A 2 -6.98 -1.82 12.72
C PRO A 2 -7.62 -2.64 11.59
N PRO A 3 -8.75 -3.33 11.86
CA PRO A 3 -9.49 -4.04 10.82
C PRO A 3 -10.01 -3.04 9.77
N GLU A 4 -9.93 -3.43 8.49
CA GLU A 4 -10.57 -2.71 7.39
C GLU A 4 -12.09 -2.75 7.63
N LYS A 5 -12.78 -1.60 7.51
CA LYS A 5 -14.25 -1.56 7.70
C LYS A 5 -14.91 -2.36 6.59
N GLU A 6 -15.61 -3.44 6.94
CA GLU A 6 -16.46 -4.17 6.00
C GLU A 6 -17.51 -3.22 5.41
N GLY A 7 -17.48 -3.05 4.09
CA GLY A 7 -18.60 -2.49 3.31
C GLY A 7 -18.45 -1.08 2.73
N ARG A 8 -17.32 -0.38 2.85
CA ARG A 8 -17.12 0.86 2.08
C ARG A 8 -15.65 1.14 1.74
N PHE A 9 -15.31 1.00 0.46
CA PHE A 9 -14.04 1.47 -0.09
C PHE A 9 -13.98 3.00 -0.13
N SER A 10 -12.78 3.54 0.06
CA SER A 10 -12.49 4.96 0.13
C SER A 10 -11.25 5.32 -0.69
N VAL A 11 -11.12 6.61 -1.03
CA VAL A 11 -9.90 7.13 -1.67
C VAL A 11 -8.68 6.79 -0.82
N SER A 12 -7.60 6.35 -1.48
CA SER A 12 -6.34 5.86 -0.89
C SER A 12 -6.37 4.43 -0.35
N ASP A 13 -7.51 3.74 -0.32
CA ASP A 13 -7.52 2.33 0.07
C ASP A 13 -6.68 1.51 -0.93
N LEU A 14 -5.86 0.61 -0.38
CA LEU A 14 -5.25 -0.45 -1.15
C LEU A 14 -6.29 -1.55 -1.33
N VAL A 15 -6.41 -2.06 -2.54
CA VAL A 15 -7.42 -3.06 -2.91
C VAL A 15 -6.85 -4.10 -3.85
N TRP A 16 -7.57 -5.21 -3.97
CA TRP A 16 -7.47 -6.10 -5.10
C TRP A 16 -8.63 -5.79 -6.05
N GLY A 17 -8.33 -5.42 -7.28
CA GLY A 17 -9.32 -5.17 -8.32
C GLY A 17 -9.41 -6.35 -9.29
N LYS A 18 -10.63 -6.67 -9.71
CA LYS A 18 -10.88 -7.70 -10.72
C LYS A 18 -11.29 -7.06 -12.03
N VAL A 19 -10.53 -7.35 -13.09
CA VAL A 19 -10.90 -7.07 -14.48
C VAL A 19 -11.02 -8.37 -15.28
N ARG A 20 -11.70 -8.30 -16.43
CA ARG A 20 -11.98 -9.47 -17.26
C ARG A 20 -10.67 -10.10 -17.75
N SER A 21 -10.57 -11.42 -17.69
CA SER A 21 -9.42 -12.21 -18.19
C SER A 21 -8.07 -12.01 -17.48
N HIS A 22 -8.01 -11.25 -16.39
CA HIS A 22 -6.82 -11.11 -15.55
C HIS A 22 -7.08 -11.69 -14.14
N PRO A 23 -6.07 -12.14 -13.38
CA PRO A 23 -6.26 -12.47 -11.97
C PRO A 23 -6.69 -11.23 -11.17
N TRP A 24 -7.07 -11.40 -9.92
CA TRP A 24 -7.24 -10.25 -9.02
C TRP A 24 -5.89 -9.53 -8.90
N TRP A 25 -5.87 -8.23 -9.15
CA TRP A 25 -4.63 -7.45 -9.27
C TRP A 25 -4.53 -6.38 -8.18
N PRO A 26 -3.36 -6.16 -7.57
CA PRO A 26 -3.24 -5.16 -6.52
C PRO A 26 -3.29 -3.75 -7.12
N GLY A 27 -4.03 -2.86 -6.47
CA GLY A 27 -4.19 -1.47 -6.88
C GLY A 27 -4.54 -0.55 -5.72
N GLN A 28 -4.69 0.73 -6.03
CA GLN A 28 -5.06 1.77 -5.08
C GLN A 28 -6.18 2.63 -5.66
N ILE A 29 -7.13 3.02 -4.80
CA ILE A 29 -8.24 3.89 -5.18
C ILE A 29 -7.79 5.35 -5.19
N PHE A 30 -8.14 6.07 -6.25
CA PHE A 30 -7.88 7.50 -6.43
C PHE A 30 -9.18 8.31 -6.49
N ASP A 31 -9.07 9.61 -6.21
CA ASP A 31 -10.18 10.53 -6.36
C ASP A 31 -10.51 10.64 -7.87
N PRO A 32 -11.79 10.56 -8.27
CA PRO A 32 -12.20 10.85 -9.64
C PRO A 32 -11.66 12.18 -10.20
N ALA A 33 -11.46 13.19 -9.35
CA ALA A 33 -10.86 14.46 -9.73
C ALA A 33 -9.39 14.34 -10.17
N ASP A 34 -8.68 13.29 -9.76
CA ASP A 34 -7.30 12.99 -10.15
C ASP A 34 -7.21 12.17 -11.44
N ALA A 35 -8.34 11.85 -12.08
CA ALA A 35 -8.36 11.09 -13.33
C ALA A 35 -7.66 11.86 -14.46
N SER A 36 -6.89 11.12 -15.27
CA SER A 36 -6.38 11.61 -16.55
C SER A 36 -7.51 11.69 -17.59
N ASP A 37 -7.28 12.42 -18.68
CA ASP A 37 -8.25 12.50 -19.80
C ASP A 37 -8.58 11.12 -20.38
N ASP A 38 -7.60 10.21 -20.39
CA ASP A 38 -7.80 8.83 -20.82
C ASP A 38 -8.69 8.06 -19.84
N ALA A 39 -8.51 8.24 -18.53
CA ALA A 39 -9.37 7.62 -17.54
C ALA A 39 -10.81 8.14 -17.59
N VAL A 40 -11.01 9.44 -17.80
CA VAL A 40 -12.35 10.05 -17.86
C VAL A 40 -13.21 9.43 -18.97
N LYS A 41 -12.62 9.04 -20.11
CA LYS A 41 -13.33 8.38 -21.23
C LYS A 41 -14.02 7.07 -20.84
N TYR A 42 -13.51 6.38 -19.82
CA TYR A 42 -14.02 5.09 -19.36
C TYR A 42 -14.81 5.18 -18.06
N TYR A 43 -15.10 6.39 -17.58
CA TYR A 43 -15.82 6.62 -16.34
C TYR A 43 -17.18 5.91 -16.34
N LYS A 44 -17.51 5.33 -15.17
CA LYS A 44 -18.82 4.75 -14.90
C LYS A 44 -19.35 5.30 -13.59
N LYS A 45 -20.65 5.58 -13.56
CA LYS A 45 -21.32 5.99 -12.32
C LYS A 45 -21.12 4.92 -11.24
N ASP A 46 -20.97 5.37 -9.99
CA ASP A 46 -20.86 4.51 -8.80
C ASP A 46 -19.66 3.53 -8.85
N SER A 47 -18.58 3.94 -9.53
CA SER A 47 -17.34 3.16 -9.63
C SER A 47 -16.14 3.91 -9.04
N PHE A 48 -15.11 3.13 -8.69
CA PHE A 48 -13.86 3.60 -8.12
C PHE A 48 -12.77 3.59 -9.18
N LEU A 49 -12.01 4.70 -9.29
CA LEU A 49 -10.80 4.73 -10.10
C LEU A 49 -9.70 3.97 -9.37
N VAL A 50 -9.31 2.82 -9.90
CA VAL A 50 -8.21 2.01 -9.39
C VAL A 50 -7.01 2.14 -10.31
N ALA A 51 -5.90 2.63 -9.78
CA ALA A 51 -4.60 2.57 -10.43
C ALA A 51 -3.89 1.29 -9.97
N TYR A 52 -3.57 0.40 -10.92
CA TYR A 52 -2.94 -0.88 -10.65
C TYR A 52 -1.42 -0.75 -10.50
N PHE A 53 -0.86 -1.54 -9.59
CA PHE A 53 0.58 -1.59 -9.34
C PHE A 53 1.30 -2.41 -10.41
N GLY A 54 2.57 -2.10 -10.65
CA GLY A 54 3.47 -2.84 -11.53
C GLY A 54 3.38 -2.43 -13.00
N ASP A 55 2.20 -2.54 -13.62
CA ASP A 55 2.02 -2.32 -15.05
C ASP A 55 1.51 -0.92 -15.43
N GLN A 56 1.22 -0.08 -14.43
CA GLN A 56 0.82 1.32 -14.59
C GLN A 56 -0.55 1.47 -15.31
N THR A 57 -1.37 0.42 -15.34
CA THR A 57 -2.72 0.44 -15.92
C THR A 57 -3.77 0.88 -14.90
N PHE A 58 -4.99 1.17 -15.37
CA PHE A 58 -6.09 1.60 -14.51
C PHE A 58 -7.41 0.98 -14.94
N ALA A 59 -8.40 1.01 -14.04
CA ALA A 59 -9.79 0.71 -14.35
C ALA A 59 -10.76 1.46 -13.44
N TRP A 60 -11.98 1.64 -13.95
CA TRP A 60 -13.14 2.03 -13.14
C TRP A 60 -13.87 0.77 -12.67
N ASN A 61 -13.77 0.48 -11.38
CA ASN A 61 -14.28 -0.76 -10.77
C ASN A 61 -15.50 -0.48 -9.89
N ASP A 62 -16.57 -1.24 -10.06
CA ASP A 62 -17.64 -1.29 -9.06
C ASP A 62 -17.15 -1.98 -7.77
N SER A 63 -17.78 -1.66 -6.65
CA SER A 63 -17.52 -2.27 -5.35
C SER A 63 -17.54 -3.81 -5.34
N SER A 64 -18.37 -4.46 -6.16
CA SER A 64 -18.48 -5.93 -6.23
C SER A 64 -17.24 -6.62 -6.80
N VAL A 65 -16.42 -5.89 -7.56
CA VAL A 65 -15.18 -6.39 -8.17
C VAL A 65 -13.94 -5.88 -7.45
N LEU A 66 -14.11 -5.46 -6.18
CA LEU A 66 -13.05 -5.04 -5.29
C LEU A 66 -13.01 -5.92 -4.04
N LYS A 67 -11.80 -6.20 -3.56
CA LYS A 67 -11.56 -6.84 -2.26
C LYS A 67 -10.59 -5.99 -1.45
N PRO A 68 -10.75 -5.92 -0.12
CA PRO A 68 -9.77 -5.23 0.73
C PRO A 68 -8.38 -5.86 0.62
N PHE A 69 -7.34 -5.05 0.55
CA PHE A 69 -5.99 -5.54 0.26
C PHE A 69 -5.45 -6.46 1.36
N ARG A 70 -5.55 -6.04 2.62
CA ARG A 70 -4.93 -6.76 3.74
C ARG A 70 -5.69 -8.04 4.06
N SER A 71 -7.01 -7.96 4.25
CA SER A 71 -7.80 -9.14 4.67
C SER A 71 -7.81 -10.27 3.65
N CYS A 72 -7.66 -9.94 2.36
CA CYS A 72 -7.63 -10.93 1.27
C CYS A 72 -6.22 -11.24 0.74
N PHE A 73 -5.15 -10.68 1.32
CA PHE A 73 -3.79 -10.76 0.77
C PHE A 73 -3.34 -12.20 0.50
N ALA A 74 -3.40 -13.08 1.51
CA ALA A 74 -2.95 -14.47 1.41
C ALA A 74 -3.77 -15.31 0.42
N GLU A 75 -5.06 -14.99 0.23
CA GLU A 75 -5.92 -15.65 -0.75
C GLU A 75 -5.55 -15.21 -2.17
N MET A 76 -5.45 -13.89 -2.39
CA MET A 76 -5.21 -13.31 -3.72
C MET A 76 -3.80 -13.60 -4.23
N LEU A 77 -2.80 -13.68 -3.35
CA LEU A 77 -1.42 -14.01 -3.70
C LEU A 77 -1.29 -15.37 -4.41
N LYS A 78 -2.21 -16.30 -4.18
CA LYS A 78 -2.19 -17.66 -4.76
C LYS A 78 -2.70 -17.73 -6.20
N GLN A 79 -3.25 -16.64 -6.75
CA GLN A 79 -3.94 -16.68 -8.03
C GLN A 79 -3.02 -16.67 -9.25
N SER A 80 -1.78 -16.20 -9.10
CA SER A 80 -0.82 -16.17 -10.19
C SER A 80 0.60 -16.22 -9.64
N ASN A 81 1.50 -16.77 -10.45
CA ASN A 81 2.93 -16.84 -10.19
C ASN A 81 3.74 -16.12 -11.28
N SER A 82 3.10 -15.38 -12.18
CA SER A 82 3.80 -14.64 -13.25
C SER A 82 4.68 -13.55 -12.68
N ASP A 83 5.79 -13.24 -13.37
CA ASP A 83 6.72 -12.20 -12.92
C ASP A 83 6.05 -10.83 -12.86
N ALA A 84 5.17 -10.51 -13.81
CA ALA A 84 4.38 -9.28 -13.81
C ALA A 84 3.50 -9.17 -12.55
N PHE A 85 2.83 -10.26 -12.16
CA PHE A 85 2.00 -10.30 -10.96
C PHE A 85 2.85 -10.17 -9.68
N ARG A 86 3.95 -10.91 -9.60
CA ARG A 86 4.89 -10.84 -8.47
C ARG A 86 5.47 -9.43 -8.31
N ASN A 87 5.81 -8.78 -9.42
CA ASN A 87 6.27 -7.39 -9.43
C ASN A 87 5.19 -6.42 -8.94
N ALA A 88 3.95 -6.56 -9.41
CA ALA A 88 2.83 -5.74 -8.95
C ALA A 88 2.58 -5.89 -7.44
N VAL A 89 2.65 -7.12 -6.91
CA VAL A 89 2.57 -7.37 -5.47
C VAL A 89 3.74 -6.72 -4.72
N SER A 90 4.96 -6.81 -5.25
CA SER A 90 6.14 -6.15 -4.65
C SER A 90 5.94 -4.64 -4.56
N CYS A 91 5.51 -3.99 -5.64
CA CYS A 91 5.21 -2.55 -5.64
C CYS A 91 4.12 -2.16 -4.62
N ALA A 92 3.08 -2.99 -4.46
CA ALA A 92 2.06 -2.77 -3.45
C ALA A 92 2.62 -2.89 -2.02
N LEU A 93 3.50 -3.86 -1.77
CA LEU A 93 4.19 -4.03 -0.47
C LEU A 93 5.18 -2.90 -0.17
N GLU A 94 5.83 -2.34 -1.19
CA GLU A 94 6.65 -1.13 -1.05
C GLU A 94 5.80 0.07 -0.60
N GLU A 95 4.61 0.23 -1.18
CA GLU A 95 3.67 1.27 -0.76
C GLU A 95 3.15 1.05 0.68
N VAL A 96 2.85 -0.20 1.06
CA VAL A 96 2.54 -0.54 2.46
C VAL A 96 3.69 -0.16 3.38
N SER A 97 4.92 -0.52 3.02
CA SER A 97 6.12 -0.22 3.80
C SER A 97 6.32 1.29 3.95
N ARG A 98 6.12 2.05 2.86
CA ARG A 98 6.19 3.51 2.86
C ARG A 98 5.16 4.13 3.81
N ARG A 99 3.90 3.68 3.74
CA ARG A 99 2.81 4.16 4.63
C ARG A 99 3.09 3.88 6.11
N VAL A 100 3.59 2.69 6.42
CA VAL A 100 4.01 2.32 7.78
C VAL A 100 5.16 3.20 8.27
N ALA A 101 6.21 3.34 7.47
CA ALA A 101 7.36 4.18 7.83
C ALA A 101 6.94 5.66 8.02
N PHE A 102 6.07 6.18 7.15
CA PHE A 102 5.55 7.53 7.26
C PHE A 102 4.73 7.74 8.53
N GLY A 103 3.85 6.80 8.85
CA GLY A 103 3.00 6.88 10.03
C GLY A 103 3.76 6.80 11.36
N LEU A 104 4.99 6.27 11.33
CA LEU A 104 5.93 6.23 12.47
C LEU A 104 6.98 7.34 12.43
N SER A 105 7.02 8.16 11.39
CA SER A 105 7.98 9.25 11.27
C SER A 105 7.53 10.47 12.07
N CYS A 106 8.46 11.11 12.78
CA CYS A 106 8.24 12.38 13.44
C CYS A 106 8.38 13.55 12.45
N SER A 107 7.66 14.65 12.66
CA SER A 107 7.97 15.91 11.96
C SER A 107 9.35 16.46 12.34
N CYS A 108 9.88 16.09 13.49
CA CYS A 108 11.19 16.50 14.00
C CYS A 108 12.39 15.89 13.26
N THR A 109 12.22 14.75 12.57
CA THR A 109 13.32 14.08 11.84
C THR A 109 13.44 14.55 10.38
N SER A 110 12.77 15.66 10.02
CA SER A 110 12.65 16.15 8.64
C SER A 110 13.96 16.63 7.99
N SER A 111 15.04 16.80 8.76
CA SER A 111 16.29 17.44 8.31
C SER A 111 17.20 16.55 7.47
N ARG A 112 16.81 15.29 7.19
CA ARG A 112 17.62 14.36 6.38
C ARG A 112 16.97 14.07 5.02
N ASP A 113 17.76 14.14 3.96
CA ASP A 113 17.40 13.96 2.54
C ASP A 113 16.69 12.62 2.21
N GLY A 114 16.68 11.65 3.14
CA GLY A 114 15.94 10.39 3.01
C GLY A 114 14.42 10.48 3.28
N HIS A 115 13.94 11.51 3.99
CA HIS A 115 12.54 11.56 4.43
C HIS A 115 11.54 12.03 3.37
N SER A 116 11.99 12.74 2.32
CA SER A 116 11.06 13.28 1.30
C SER A 116 10.31 12.16 0.54
N LYS A 117 10.99 11.03 0.34
CA LYS A 117 10.45 9.82 -0.34
C LYS A 117 9.41 9.08 0.51
N ILE A 118 9.51 9.15 1.84
CA ILE A 118 8.56 8.50 2.75
C ILE A 118 7.28 9.33 2.86
N ARG A 119 7.39 10.67 2.88
CA ARG A 119 6.23 11.57 2.99
C ARG A 119 5.36 11.61 1.76
N THR A 120 5.97 11.39 0.61
CA THR A 120 5.34 11.61 -0.68
C THR A 120 5.17 10.28 -1.39
N GLN A 121 3.94 9.96 -1.78
CA GLN A 121 3.72 8.89 -2.75
C GLN A 121 3.94 9.47 -4.14
N VAL A 122 4.79 8.82 -4.94
CA VAL A 122 4.92 9.10 -6.37
C VAL A 122 4.19 7.99 -7.12
N VAL A 123 3.18 8.39 -7.89
CA VAL A 123 2.27 7.52 -8.61
C VAL A 123 2.53 7.72 -10.10
N LYS A 124 3.08 6.68 -10.73
CA LYS A 124 3.24 6.65 -12.18
C LYS A 124 2.20 5.69 -12.74
N ASN A 125 1.12 6.23 -13.27
CA ASN A 125 0.00 5.45 -13.80
C ASN A 125 -0.71 6.24 -14.90
N SER A 126 -1.09 5.61 -16.01
CA SER A 126 -1.74 6.30 -17.13
C SER A 126 -3.15 6.80 -16.81
N GLY A 127 -3.77 6.30 -15.74
CA GLY A 127 -5.10 6.72 -15.29
C GLY A 127 -5.10 7.97 -14.42
N ILE A 128 -3.93 8.46 -14.01
CA ILE A 128 -3.77 9.57 -13.08
C ILE A 128 -3.11 10.74 -13.81
N ARG A 129 -3.66 11.95 -13.66
CA ARG A 129 -3.08 13.17 -14.23
C ARG A 129 -1.71 13.49 -13.62
N GLU A 130 -0.85 14.13 -14.39
CA GLU A 130 0.56 14.34 -14.00
C GLU A 130 0.71 15.27 -12.77
N ASP A 131 -0.14 16.27 -12.63
CA ASP A 131 -0.24 17.15 -11.46
C ASP A 131 -0.70 16.42 -10.19
N SER A 132 -1.46 15.33 -10.32
CA SER A 132 -1.86 14.46 -9.20
C SER A 132 -0.92 13.26 -8.98
N SER A 133 0.14 13.11 -9.79
CA SER A 133 1.12 12.01 -9.67
C SER A 133 1.89 12.04 -8.35
N ARG A 134 1.96 13.21 -7.70
CA ARG A 134 2.69 13.40 -6.44
C ARG A 134 1.71 13.71 -5.31
N ARG A 135 1.52 12.75 -4.40
CA ARG A 135 0.61 12.91 -3.26
C ARG A 135 1.39 13.07 -1.96
N SER A 136 1.24 14.23 -1.33
CA SER A 136 1.60 14.40 0.07
C SER A 136 0.71 13.49 0.89
N SER A 137 1.29 12.62 1.74
CA SER A 137 0.53 11.65 2.53
C SER A 137 -0.33 12.35 3.60
N GLY A 138 -1.45 12.92 3.19
CA GLY A 138 -2.43 13.58 4.04
C GLY A 138 -3.48 12.57 4.49
N SER A 139 -3.38 12.12 5.74
CA SER A 139 -4.42 11.39 6.48
C SER A 139 -4.76 9.96 6.04
N ASP A 140 -3.77 9.12 5.75
CA ASP A 140 -3.99 7.67 5.86
C ASP A 140 -4.14 7.29 7.34
N LYS A 141 -5.39 7.26 7.82
CA LYS A 141 -5.73 7.05 9.24
C LYS A 141 -5.25 5.70 9.79
N SER A 142 -4.89 4.76 8.91
CA SER A 142 -4.55 3.38 9.27
C SER A 142 -3.14 3.20 9.85
N SER A 143 -2.22 4.14 9.62
CA SER A 143 -0.79 3.94 9.93
C SER A 143 -0.27 4.78 11.11
N ARG A 144 -1.14 5.41 11.91
CA ARG A 144 -0.72 6.30 13.01
C ARG A 144 0.20 5.56 14.00
N ALA A 145 1.26 6.25 14.45
CA ALA A 145 2.18 5.78 15.49
C ALA A 145 1.47 5.29 16.78
N SER A 146 0.28 5.80 17.07
CA SER A 146 -0.54 5.37 18.21
C SER A 146 -1.02 3.92 18.15
N HIS A 147 -0.95 3.26 16.98
CA HIS A 147 -1.29 1.84 16.83
C HIS A 147 -0.06 0.93 16.73
N PHE A 148 1.15 1.48 16.92
CA PHE A 148 2.36 0.70 16.91
C PHE A 148 2.58 0.04 18.26
N GLU A 149 2.67 -1.29 18.24
CA GLU A 149 2.89 -2.13 19.41
C GLU A 149 4.29 -2.77 19.31
N PRO A 150 5.34 -2.17 19.92
CA PRO A 150 6.70 -2.69 19.81
C PRO A 150 6.85 -4.13 20.34
N ALA A 151 6.05 -4.50 21.34
CA ALA A 151 6.05 -5.84 21.90
C ALA A 151 5.56 -6.90 20.89
N GLU A 152 4.53 -6.58 20.10
CA GLU A 152 4.01 -7.44 19.04
C GLU A 152 5.06 -7.64 17.94
N LEU A 153 5.74 -6.56 17.53
CA LEU A 153 6.83 -6.63 16.54
C LEU A 153 7.95 -7.57 17.01
N VAL A 154 8.41 -7.40 18.26
CA VAL A 154 9.47 -8.26 18.82
C VAL A 154 9.02 -9.71 18.88
N ARG A 155 7.76 -9.97 19.26
CA ARG A 155 7.22 -11.33 19.29
C ARG A 155 7.18 -11.95 17.90
N TYR A 156 6.73 -11.20 16.90
CA TYR A 156 6.74 -11.63 15.51
C TYR A 156 8.15 -11.97 15.02
N LEU A 157 9.13 -11.06 15.22
CA LEU A 157 10.53 -11.29 14.82
C LEU A 157 11.16 -12.50 15.51
N ARG A 158 10.87 -12.72 16.81
CA ARG A 158 11.31 -13.93 17.53
C ARG A 158 10.69 -15.20 16.96
N GLY A 159 9.44 -15.15 16.48
CA GLY A 159 8.78 -16.27 15.82
C GLY A 159 9.40 -16.63 14.46
N LEU A 160 10.06 -15.68 13.80
CA LEU A 160 10.76 -15.91 12.54
C LEU A 160 12.15 -16.54 12.72
N ALA A 161 12.84 -16.27 13.83
CA ALA A 161 14.23 -16.73 14.04
C ALA A 161 14.44 -18.27 13.99
N PRO A 162 13.51 -19.13 14.48
CA PRO A 162 13.68 -20.59 14.45
C PRO A 162 13.35 -21.25 13.10
N ARG A 163 12.74 -20.53 12.16
CA ARG A 163 12.29 -21.08 10.86
C ARG A 163 13.14 -20.47 9.75
N SER A 164 13.67 -21.30 8.84
CA SER A 164 13.95 -20.78 7.50
C SER A 164 12.65 -20.12 7.03
N SER A 165 12.72 -18.93 6.44
CA SER A 165 11.58 -18.03 6.17
C SER A 165 10.45 -18.58 5.28
N TYR A 166 10.38 -19.90 5.09
CA TYR A 166 9.28 -20.66 4.52
C TYR A 166 8.00 -20.45 5.35
N GLY A 167 7.16 -19.52 4.90
CA GLY A 167 5.81 -19.32 5.44
C GLY A 167 5.57 -18.01 6.21
N ALA A 168 6.50 -17.06 6.22
CA ALA A 168 6.19 -15.71 6.69
C ALA A 168 5.20 -15.05 5.71
N ASP A 169 4.07 -14.54 6.21
CA ASP A 169 3.16 -13.73 5.41
C ASP A 169 3.94 -12.53 4.87
N GLN A 170 4.04 -12.40 3.54
CA GLN A 170 4.86 -11.36 2.90
C GLN A 170 4.42 -9.96 3.33
N LEU A 171 3.13 -9.79 3.61
CA LEU A 171 2.58 -8.54 4.10
C LEU A 171 3.06 -8.22 5.51
N ASP A 172 2.96 -9.19 6.43
CA ASP A 172 3.42 -9.01 7.82
C ASP A 172 4.92 -8.76 7.88
N LEU A 173 5.70 -9.47 7.05
CA LEU A 173 7.14 -9.24 6.95
C LEU A 173 7.48 -7.84 6.42
N ALA A 174 6.76 -7.34 5.41
CA ALA A 174 6.94 -5.99 4.89
C ALA A 174 6.63 -4.94 5.97
N ILE A 175 5.52 -5.10 6.70
CA ILE A 175 5.12 -4.23 7.81
C ILE A 175 6.19 -4.25 8.91
N ALA A 176 6.61 -5.43 9.36
CA ALA A 176 7.60 -5.58 10.43
C ALA A 176 8.95 -4.94 10.08
N ARG A 177 9.42 -5.14 8.84
CA ARG A 177 10.64 -4.49 8.33
C ARG A 177 10.51 -2.97 8.34
N ALA A 178 9.40 -2.44 7.83
CA ALA A 178 9.16 -1.00 7.80
C ALA A 178 9.10 -0.39 9.22
N GLN A 179 8.43 -1.06 10.16
CA GLN A 179 8.39 -0.66 11.57
C GLN A 179 9.79 -0.62 12.19
N LEU A 180 10.58 -1.67 11.97
CA LEU A 180 11.95 -1.76 12.49
C LEU A 180 12.86 -0.67 11.88
N SER A 181 12.78 -0.44 10.57
CA SER A 181 13.54 0.61 9.90
C SER A 181 13.19 1.99 10.45
N ALA A 182 11.90 2.31 10.60
CA ALA A 182 11.45 3.58 11.18
C ALA A 182 11.96 3.77 12.62
N TYR A 183 11.91 2.72 13.44
CA TYR A 183 12.44 2.75 14.81
C TYR A 183 13.97 2.91 14.87
N SER A 184 14.70 2.23 13.97
CA SER A 184 16.17 2.30 13.93
C SER A 184 16.67 3.70 13.58
N LEU A 185 15.96 4.41 12.70
CA LEU A 185 16.25 5.80 12.37
C LEU A 185 16.13 6.69 13.60
N PHE A 186 15.11 6.49 14.45
CA PHE A 186 14.95 7.24 15.69
C PHE A 186 16.08 6.98 16.71
N LYS A 187 16.61 5.76 16.78
CA LYS A 187 17.69 5.41 17.74
C LYS A 187 19.07 5.89 17.32
N GLY A 188 19.32 6.06 16.03
CA GLY A 188 20.55 6.64 15.50
C GLY A 188 20.70 8.14 15.77
N ASP A 189 19.67 8.79 16.30
CA ASP A 189 19.61 10.23 16.60
C ASP A 189 19.99 10.59 18.05
N ARG A 190 20.79 9.76 18.75
CA ARG A 190 21.33 10.17 20.05
C ARG A 190 22.59 11.04 19.83
N PRO A 191 22.62 12.30 20.31
CA PRO A 191 23.80 13.15 20.27
C PRO A 191 24.93 12.60 21.16
#